data_AF-A0A1Y6C7R7-F1
#
_entry.id   AF-A0A1Y6C7R7-F1
#
_cell.length_a   1.000
_cell.length_b   1.000
_cell.length_c   1.000
_cell.angle_alpha   90.00
_cell.angle_beta   90.00
_cell.angle_gamma   90.00
#
_symmetry.space_group_name_H-M   'P 1'
#
loop_
_entity.id
_entity.type
_entity.pdbx_description
1 polymer ?
#
loop_
_entity_poly.entity_id
_entity_poly.type
_entity_poly.pdbx_seq_one_letter_code
_entity_poly.pdbx_strand_id
1 'polypeptide(L)'
;MAGFKRRALDDEDRGRKAVGLGELAAEGLGVFCWCNRCGHNATLSSERLVRELGPAFPVPELGVRLRCSGCGSKDVATRPGWPAVGPVARHGPDRG
;
A
#
# COMPACT_ATOMS: atom_id res chain seq x y z
N MET A 1 -26.99 -0.31 7.79
CA MET A 1 -26.06 0.50 8.61
C MET A 1 -24.61 -0.02 8.50
N ALA A 2 -24.05 -0.16 7.29
CA ALA A 2 -22.71 -0.76 7.09
C ALA A 2 -21.62 0.25 6.65
N GLY A 3 -22.01 1.47 6.26
CA GLY A 3 -21.08 2.48 5.72
C GLY A 3 -20.25 3.21 6.78
N PHE A 4 -20.83 3.47 7.96
CA PHE A 4 -20.12 4.17 9.04
C PHE A 4 -18.95 3.36 9.60
N LYS A 5 -19.13 2.03 9.74
CA LYS A 5 -18.06 1.13 10.18
C LYS A 5 -16.92 1.05 9.15
N ARG A 6 -17.22 1.12 7.85
CA ARG A 6 -16.19 1.13 6.80
C ARG A 6 -15.33 2.40 6.88
N ARG A 7 -15.97 3.57 6.95
CA ARG A 7 -15.27 4.86 7.07
C ARG A 7 -14.39 4.94 8.32
N ALA A 8 -14.89 4.48 9.47
CA ALA A 8 -14.12 4.48 10.70
C ALA A 8 -12.87 3.57 10.61
N LEU A 9 -12.99 2.41 9.96
CA LEU A 9 -11.84 1.53 9.72
C LEU A 9 -10.85 2.15 8.73
N ASP A 10 -11.31 2.82 7.68
CA ASP A 10 -10.44 3.51 6.72
C ASP A 10 -9.73 4.72 7.36
N ASP A 11 -10.39 5.42 8.28
CA ASP A 11 -9.82 6.54 9.03
C ASP A 11 -8.86 6.07 10.14
N GLU A 12 -9.14 4.95 10.82
CA GLU A 12 -8.20 4.31 11.74
C GLU A 12 -6.98 3.75 11.01
N ASP A 13 -7.15 3.16 9.83
CA ASP A 13 -6.04 2.70 8.99
C ASP A 13 -5.20 3.88 8.50
N ARG A 14 -5.84 5.00 8.14
CA ARG A 14 -5.16 6.26 7.83
C ARG A 14 -4.46 6.88 9.05
N GLY A 15 -5.01 6.67 10.25
CA GLY A 15 -4.51 7.18 11.53
C GLY A 15 -3.35 6.37 12.12
N ARG A 16 -3.20 5.09 11.74
CA ARG A 16 -1.98 4.30 12.02
C ARG A 16 -0.82 4.87 11.22
N LYS A 17 -0.11 5.85 11.81
CA LYS A 17 1.10 6.53 11.32
C LYS A 17 1.50 6.09 9.91
N ALA A 18 1.00 6.80 8.90
CA ALA A 18 1.39 6.55 7.52
C ALA A 18 2.92 6.67 7.41
N VAL A 19 3.59 5.54 7.18
CA VAL A 19 5.04 5.51 7.00
C VAL A 19 5.42 6.35 5.78
N GLY A 20 6.44 7.19 5.96
CA GLY A 20 6.96 8.06 4.92
C GLY A 20 7.93 7.33 4.01
N LEU A 21 8.12 7.83 2.79
CA LEU A 21 9.11 7.28 1.85
C LEU A 21 10.54 7.29 2.41
N GLY A 22 10.90 8.27 3.23
CA GLY A 22 12.22 8.39 3.83
C GLY A 22 12.53 7.25 4.81
N GLU A 23 11.53 6.82 5.59
CA GLU A 23 11.66 5.70 6.53
C GLU A 23 11.85 4.38 5.76
N LEU A 24 11.06 4.16 4.70
CA LEU A 24 11.25 2.98 3.84
C LEU A 24 12.61 2.97 3.14
N ALA A 25 13.06 4.12 2.64
CA ALA A 25 14.36 4.23 2.00
C ALA A 25 15.52 3.97 2.99
N ALA A 26 15.39 4.45 4.24
CA ALA A 26 16.38 4.17 5.30
C ALA A 26 16.46 2.68 5.65
N GLU A 27 15.35 1.95 5.56
CA GLU A 27 15.28 0.50 5.77
C GLU A 27 15.60 -0.33 4.50
N GLY A 28 15.88 0.32 3.36
CA GLY A 28 16.10 -0.37 2.08
C GLY A 28 14.87 -1.08 1.54
N LEU A 29 13.67 -0.64 1.92
CA LEU A 29 12.40 -1.20 1.51
C LEU A 29 11.82 -0.43 0.32
N GLY A 30 11.17 -1.14 -0.60
CA GLY A 30 10.40 -0.55 -1.68
C GLY A 30 8.94 -0.24 -1.31
N VAL A 31 8.20 0.36 -2.25
CA VAL A 31 6.75 0.52 -2.17
C VAL A 31 6.07 -0.49 -3.08
N PHE A 32 5.30 -1.41 -2.49
CA PHE A 32 4.51 -2.36 -3.25
C PHE A 32 3.25 -1.69 -3.79
N CYS A 33 3.03 -1.84 -5.10
CA CYS A 33 1.90 -1.25 -5.83
C CYS A 33 1.06 -2.37 -6.44
N TRP A 34 -0.27 -2.28 -6.33
CA TRP A 34 -1.21 -3.23 -6.90
C TRP A 34 -2.33 -2.51 -7.64
N CYS A 35 -2.59 -2.88 -8.90
CA CYS A 35 -3.73 -2.36 -9.65
C CYS A 35 -4.99 -3.15 -9.34
N ASN A 36 -6.00 -2.49 -8.77
CA ASN A 36 -7.29 -3.11 -8.45
C ASN A 36 -8.12 -3.47 -9.68
N ARG A 37 -7.71 -3.04 -10.89
CA ARG A 37 -8.43 -3.30 -12.15
C ARG A 37 -7.95 -4.53 -12.90
N CYS A 38 -6.63 -4.72 -13.01
CA CYS A 38 -6.05 -5.81 -13.80
C CYS A 38 -5.12 -6.73 -13.00
N GLY A 39 -4.90 -6.47 -11.71
CA GLY A 39 -4.00 -7.27 -10.85
C GLY A 39 -2.51 -7.07 -11.11
N HIS A 40 -2.14 -6.22 -12.08
CA HIS A 40 -0.73 -5.88 -12.32
C HIS A 40 -0.14 -5.24 -11.07
N ASN A 41 1.02 -5.74 -10.65
CA ASN A 41 1.71 -5.28 -9.47
C ASN A 41 3.21 -5.10 -9.74
N ALA A 42 3.81 -4.19 -8.99
CA ALA A 42 5.23 -3.86 -9.08
C ALA A 42 5.71 -3.28 -7.74
N THR A 43 7.00 -3.40 -7.48
CA THR A 43 7.65 -2.72 -6.35
C THR A 43 8.47 -1.55 -6.88
N LEU A 44 8.19 -0.34 -6.39
CA LEU A 44 8.91 0.87 -6.74
C LEU A 44 10.03 1.13 -5.72
N SER A 45 11.17 1.66 -6.17
CA SER A 45 12.29 2.07 -5.29
C SER A 45 11.89 3.29 -4.46
N SER A 46 11.99 3.17 -3.14
CA SER A 46 11.71 4.28 -2.23
C SER A 46 12.76 5.39 -2.38
N GLU A 47 14.03 5.07 -2.65
CA GLU A 47 15.09 6.06 -2.86
C GLU A 47 14.78 6.97 -4.06
N ARG A 48 14.30 6.38 -5.16
CA ARG A 48 13.85 7.15 -6.32
C ARG A 48 12.65 8.02 -5.97
N LEU A 49 11.65 7.46 -5.30
CA LEU A 49 10.44 8.20 -4.92
C LEU A 49 10.75 9.34 -3.94
N VAL A 50 11.70 9.17 -3.02
CA VAL A 50 12.19 10.24 -2.12
C VAL A 50 12.78 11.39 -2.92
N ARG A 51 13.55 11.12 -3.98
CA ARG A 51 14.11 12.18 -4.84
C ARG A 51 13.04 12.95 -5.61
N GLU A 52 11.93 12.30 -5.95
CA GLU A 52 10.84 12.89 -6.74
C GLU A 52 9.79 13.62 -5.86
N LEU A 53 9.48 13.09 -4.67
CA LEU A 53 8.34 13.54 -3.85
C LEU A 53 8.73 14.04 -2.45
N GLY A 54 9.98 13.82 -2.04
CA GLY A 54 10.49 14.15 -0.71
C GLY A 54 10.31 13.02 0.31
N PRO A 55 11.13 13.01 1.38
CA PRO A 55 11.17 11.91 2.34
C PRO A 55 9.93 11.84 3.25
N ALA A 56 9.26 12.95 3.50
CA ALA A 56 8.06 13.01 4.33
C ALA A 56 6.78 12.55 3.59
N PHE A 57 6.89 12.22 2.30
CA PHE A 57 5.74 11.86 1.50
C PHE A 57 5.13 10.52 1.97
N PRO A 58 3.83 10.45 2.28
CA PRO A 58 3.21 9.26 2.86
C PRO A 58 2.92 8.19 1.78
N VAL A 59 3.28 6.95 2.08
CA VAL A 59 3.14 5.81 1.14
C VAL A 59 1.71 5.55 0.66
N PRO A 60 0.66 5.61 1.51
CA PRO A 60 -0.72 5.41 1.04
C PRO A 60 -1.19 6.45 0.03
N GLU A 61 -0.67 7.68 0.08
CA GLU A 61 -1.00 8.72 -0.88
C GLU A 61 -0.27 8.56 -2.21
N LEU A 62 0.71 7.66 -2.31
CA LEU A 62 1.44 7.46 -3.57
C LEU A 62 0.51 6.98 -4.68
N GLY A 63 -0.47 6.13 -4.35
CA GLY A 63 -1.42 5.55 -5.31
C GLY A 63 -2.14 6.58 -6.18
N VAL A 64 -2.45 7.77 -5.64
CA VAL A 64 -3.17 8.82 -6.39
C VAL A 64 -2.31 9.44 -7.52
N ARG A 65 -0.99 9.29 -7.44
CA ARG A 65 -0.02 9.78 -8.44
C ARG A 65 0.36 8.69 -9.46
N LEU A 66 -0.07 7.45 -9.25
CA LEU A 66 0.32 6.32 -10.09
C LEU A 66 -0.68 6.07 -11.23
N ARG A 67 -0.15 5.48 -12.30
CA ARG A 67 -0.93 4.93 -13.40
C ARG A 67 -0.41 3.53 -13.71
N CYS A 68 -1.31 2.56 -13.77
CA CYS A 68 -0.95 1.20 -14.13
C CYS A 68 -0.41 1.15 -15.57
N SER A 69 0.81 0.65 -15.77
CA SER A 69 1.39 0.46 -17.11
C SER A 69 0.67 -0.61 -17.94
N GLY A 70 0.06 -1.62 -17.29
CA GLY A 70 -0.69 -2.67 -17.99
C GLY A 70 -2.06 -2.26 -18.56
N CYS A 71 -2.84 -1.42 -17.84
CA CYS A 71 -4.21 -1.06 -18.25
C CYS A 71 -4.51 0.44 -18.27
N GLY A 72 -3.57 1.29 -17.86
CA GLY A 72 -3.75 2.75 -17.82
C GLY A 72 -4.62 3.29 -16.68
N SER A 73 -5.19 2.43 -15.82
CA SER A 73 -6.01 2.86 -14.67
C SER A 73 -5.20 3.65 -13.62
N LYS A 74 -5.87 4.53 -12.89
CA LYS A 74 -5.36 5.24 -11.70
C LYS A 74 -5.76 4.59 -10.36
N ASP A 75 -6.51 3.49 -10.44
CA ASP A 75 -6.95 2.71 -9.28
C ASP A 75 -5.83 1.76 -8.84
N VAL A 76 -4.83 2.32 -8.17
CA VAL A 76 -3.61 1.65 -7.71
C VAL A 76 -3.50 1.79 -6.20
N ALA A 77 -3.54 0.66 -5.51
CA ALA A 77 -3.26 0.59 -4.07
C ALA A 77 -1.74 0.55 -3.83
N THR A 78 -1.28 1.27 -2.81
CA THR A 78 0.12 1.31 -2.41
C THR A 78 0.28 0.93 -0.95
N ARG A 79 1.32 0.16 -0.65
CA ARG A 79 1.71 -0.19 0.72
C ARG A 79 3.23 -0.30 0.85
N PRO A 80 3.78 -0.23 2.07
CA PRO A 80 5.16 -0.58 2.32
C PRO A 80 5.47 -2.00 1.83
N GLY A 81 6.61 -2.17 1.18
CA GLY A 81 7.12 -3.45 0.69
C GLY A 81 7.65 -4.35 1.80
N TRP A 82 7.07 -4.31 2.99
CA TRP A 82 7.46 -5.19 4.09
C TRP A 82 7.38 -6.65 3.64
N PRO A 83 8.41 -7.46 3.94
CA PRO A 83 8.37 -8.88 3.68
C PRO A 83 7.14 -9.47 4.35
N ALA A 84 6.45 -10.37 3.64
CA ALA A 84 5.28 -11.03 4.20
C ALA A 84 5.67 -11.78 5.47
N VAL A 85 5.12 -11.37 6.62
CA VAL A 85 5.24 -12.10 7.89
C VAL A 85 4.33 -13.32 7.88
N GLY A 86 4.54 -14.23 6.93
CA GLY A 86 3.78 -15.47 6.79
C GLY A 86 2.25 -15.27 6.63
N PRO A 87 1.49 -16.36 6.44
CA PRO A 87 0.03 -16.29 6.39
C PRO A 87 -0.56 -15.97 7.77
N VAL A 88 -1.34 -14.89 7.88
CA VAL A 88 -2.13 -14.53 9.07
C VAL A 88 -3.48 -15.25 9.12
N ALA A 89 -3.80 -16.09 8.12
CA ALA A 89 -5.06 -16.83 8.08
C ALA A 89 -4.84 -18.33 8.30
N ARG A 90 -4.96 -18.79 9.55
CA ARG A 90 -5.39 -20.17 9.82
C ARG A 90 -6.90 -20.13 10.05
N HIS A 91 -7.68 -20.12 8.97
CA HIS A 91 -9.05 -20.62 9.11
C HIS A 91 -8.92 -22.15 9.04
N GLY A 92 -9.01 -22.80 10.20
CA GLY A 92 -9.21 -24.24 10.21
C GLY A 92 -10.56 -24.54 9.56
N PRO A 93 -10.69 -25.61 8.76
CA PRO A 93 -12.00 -25.98 8.25
C PRO A 93 -12.89 -26.37 9.44
N ASP A 94 -14.00 -25.65 9.60
CA ASP A 94 -15.11 -26.06 10.45
C ASP A 94 -15.60 -27.41 9.91
N ARG A 95 -15.23 -28.50 10.59
CA ARG A 95 -15.81 -29.83 10.31
C ARG A 95 -17.23 -29.83 10.86
N GLY A 96 -18.20 -29.96 9.95
CA GLY A 96 -19.59 -30.30 10.27
C GLY A 96 -19.73 -31.72 10.81
#